data_AF-A8AQN1-F1
#
_entry.id   AF-A8AQN1-F1
#
_cell.length_a   1.000
_cell.length_b   1.000
_cell.length_c   1.000
_cell.angle_alpha   90.00
_cell.angle_beta   90.00
_cell.angle_gamma   90.00
#
_symmetry.space_group_name_H-M   'P 1'
#
loop_
_entity.id
_entity.type
_entity.pdbx_description
1 polymer ?
#
loop_
_entity_poly.entity_id
_entity_poly.type
_entity_poly.pdbx_seq_one_letter_code
_entity_poly.pdbx_strand_id
1 'polypeptide(L)' 'MCKEGDALLLLQDGVTAAIEGSRFLESLRNAPITVYALKEDIDARGLSGQISDSVVRVDYTDFVRLAVKHPSQMAW' A
#
# COMPACT_ATOMS: atom_id res chain seq x y z
N MET A 1 14.42 4.76 -5.92
CA MET A 1 14.94 4.29 -4.63
C MET A 1 14.07 4.93 -3.56
N CYS A 2 13.36 4.14 -2.76
CA CYS A 2 12.50 4.66 -1.70
C CYS A 2 13.34 5.28 -0.59
N LYS A 3 12.93 6.43 -0.08
CA LYS A 3 13.62 7.16 0.99
C LYS A 3 12.74 7.21 2.23
N GLU A 4 13.39 7.51 3.35
CA GLU A 4 12.68 7.77 4.60
C GLU A 4 11.64 8.89 4.42
N GLY A 5 10.42 8.64 4.90
CA GLY A 5 9.29 9.57 4.77
C GLY A 5 8.47 9.40 3.49
N ASP A 6 8.90 8.57 2.55
CA ASP A 6 8.08 8.21 1.39
C ASP A 6 6.90 7.32 1.81
N ALA A 7 5.85 7.36 1.00
CA ALA A 7 4.67 6.52 1.11
C ALA A 7 4.50 5.68 -0.17
N LEU A 8 4.13 4.41 -0.01
CA LEU A 8 3.75 3.54 -1.10
C LEU A 8 2.27 3.19 -0.99
N LEU A 9 1.48 3.49 -2.03
CA LEU A 9 0.08 3.06 -2.13
C LEU A 9 -0.02 1.89 -3.11
N LEU A 10 -0.54 0.76 -2.64
CA LEU A 10 -0.90 -0.39 -3.44
C LEU A 10 -2.36 -0.27 -3.88
N LEU A 11 -2.57 -0.30 -5.19
CA LEU A 11 -3.89 -0.21 -5.83
C LEU A 11 -3.99 -1.27 -6.94
N GLN A 12 -5.22 -1.53 -7.38
CA GLN A 12 -5.54 -2.57 -8.36
C GLN A 12 -4.89 -3.90 -7.97
N ASP A 13 -4.21 -4.57 -8.90
CA ASP A 13 -3.54 -5.85 -8.61
C ASP A 13 -2.34 -5.70 -7.68
N GLY A 14 -1.84 -4.48 -7.48
CA GLY A 14 -0.77 -4.18 -6.54
C GLY A 14 -1.10 -4.57 -5.09
N VAL A 15 -2.40 -4.63 -4.71
CA VAL A 15 -2.81 -5.05 -3.36
C VAL A 15 -2.41 -6.49 -3.03
N THR A 16 -2.11 -7.32 -4.03
CA THR A 16 -1.62 -8.68 -3.81
C THR A 16 -0.24 -8.72 -3.14
N ALA A 17 0.56 -7.66 -3.27
CA ALA A 17 1.84 -7.55 -2.57
C ALA A 17 1.69 -7.38 -1.04
N ALA A 18 0.50 -6.98 -0.57
CA ALA A 18 0.19 -6.77 0.85
C ALA A 18 -0.26 -8.04 1.59
N ILE A 19 -0.38 -9.18 0.88
CA ILE A 19 -0.75 -10.46 1.48
C ILE A 19 0.32 -10.88 2.50
N GLU A 20 -0.12 -11.26 3.70
CA GLU A 20 0.75 -11.74 4.78
C GLU A 20 1.57 -12.95 4.32
N GLY A 21 2.85 -12.97 4.67
CA GLY A 21 3.79 -14.01 4.24
C GLY A 21 4.18 -13.98 2.76
N SER A 22 3.74 -12.99 1.97
CA SER A 22 4.22 -12.85 0.59
C SER A 22 5.70 -12.43 0.56
N ARG A 23 6.45 -12.95 -0.41
CA ARG A 23 7.87 -12.58 -0.61
C ARG A 23 8.08 -11.07 -0.85
N PHE A 24 7.07 -10.41 -1.40
CA PHE A 24 7.13 -8.98 -1.72
C PHE A 24 6.95 -8.13 -0.48
N LEU A 25 6.05 -8.53 0.42
CA LEU A 25 5.80 -7.83 1.67
C LEU A 25 7.06 -7.73 2.54
N GLU A 26 7.87 -8.79 2.59
CA GLU A 26 9.14 -8.77 3.33
C GLU A 26 10.11 -7.72 2.79
N SER A 27 10.16 -7.53 1.47
CA SER A 27 11.00 -6.47 0.88
C SER A 27 10.46 -5.08 1.21
N LEU A 28 9.14 -4.92 1.24
CA LEU A 28 8.48 -3.66 1.59
C LEU A 28 8.62 -3.31 3.08
N ARG A 29 8.55 -4.29 3.98
CA ARG A 29 8.76 -4.12 5.43
C ARG A 29 10.17 -3.64 5.77
N ASN A 30 11.16 -4.02 4.97
CA ASN A 30 12.55 -3.60 5.16
C ASN A 30 12.84 -2.20 4.59
N ALA A 31 11.92 -1.61 3.82
CA ALA A 31 12.07 -0.26 3.31
C ALA A 31 11.61 0.77 4.36
N PRO A 32 12.26 1.94 4.47
CA PRO A 32 11.92 2.98 5.45
C PRO A 32 10.69 3.80 5.00
N ILE A 33 9.61 3.13 4.61
CA ILE A 33 8.40 3.75 4.05
C ILE A 33 7.15 3.23 4.73
N THR A 34 6.07 4.02 4.66
CA THR A 34 4.75 3.50 5.05
C THR A 34 4.06 2.88 3.84
N VAL A 35 3.56 1.66 3.99
CA VAL A 35 2.84 0.93 2.95
C VAL A 35 1.34 1.01 3.21
N TYR A 36 0.61 1.49 2.21
CA TYR A 36 -0.84 1.60 2.20
C TYR A 36 -1.41 0.66 1.14
N ALA A 37 -2.64 0.20 1.32
CA ALA A 37 -3.37 -0.55 0.31
C ALA A 37 -4.83 -0.10 0.22
N LEU A 38 -5.32 0.09 -1.00
CA LEU A 38 -6.68 0.55 -1.24
C LEU A 38 -7.69 -0.52 -0.84
N LYS A 39 -8.57 -0.19 0.09
CA LYS A 39 -9.54 -1.11 0.70
C LYS A 39 -10.49 -1.68 -0.34
N GLU A 40 -10.97 -0.84 -1.26
CA GLU A 40 -11.89 -1.22 -2.32
C GLU A 40 -11.29 -2.29 -3.24
N ASP A 41 -10.00 -2.19 -3.56
CA ASP A 41 -9.28 -3.18 -4.37
C ASP A 41 -9.01 -4.49 -3.62
N ILE A 42 -8.75 -4.40 -2.31
CA ILE A 42 -8.62 -5.56 -1.42
C ILE A 42 -9.95 -6.32 -1.39
N ASP A 43 -11.06 -5.61 -1.17
CA ASP A 43 -12.39 -6.20 -1.06
C ASP A 43 -12.85 -6.79 -2.39
N ALA A 44 -12.63 -6.09 -3.51
CA ALA A 44 -12.97 -6.57 -4.85
C ALA A 44 -12.27 -7.90 -5.21
N ARG A 45 -11.09 -8.15 -4.62
CA ARG A 45 -10.32 -9.38 -4.80
C ARG A 45 -10.55 -10.42 -3.69
N GLY A 46 -11.38 -10.13 -2.69
CA GLY A 46 -11.67 -11.05 -1.58
C GLY A 46 -10.48 -11.27 -0.65
N LEU A 47 -9.57 -10.30 -0.53
CA LEU A 47 -8.31 -10.43 0.21
C LEU A 47 -8.36 -9.87 1.63
N SER A 48 -9.50 -9.36 2.11
CA SER A 48 -9.59 -8.57 3.34
C SER A 48 -9.01 -9.27 4.58
N GLY A 49 -9.16 -10.61 4.68
CA GLY A 49 -8.61 -11.43 5.77
C GLY A 49 -7.18 -11.96 5.55
N GLN A 50 -6.52 -11.59 4.45
CA GLN A 50 -5.18 -12.06 4.08
C GLN A 50 -4.14 -10.93 4.10
N ILE A 51 -4.58 -9.66 4.22
CA ILE A 51 -3.68 -8.51 4.26
C ILE A 51 -2.97 -8.41 5.61
N SER A 52 -1.65 -8.19 5.57
CA SER A 52 -0.79 -7.96 6.72
C SER A 52 -1.23 -6.77 7.57
N ASP A 53 -1.11 -6.91 8.89
CA ASP A 53 -1.36 -5.81 9.84
C ASP A 53 -0.34 -4.67 9.73
N SER A 54 0.81 -4.92 9.10
CA SER A 54 1.82 -3.89 8.81
C SER A 54 1.42 -2.96 7.66
N VAL A 55 0.33 -3.27 6.94
CA VAL A 55 -0.14 -2.47 5.79
C VAL A 55 -1.38 -1.69 6.18
N VAL A 56 -1.34 -0.37 5.96
CA VAL A 56 -2.45 0.52 6.30
C VAL A 56 -3.51 0.45 5.21
N ARG A 57 -4.72 -0.02 5.56
CA ARG A 57 -5.87 0.00 4.65
C ARG A 57 -6.42 1.43 4.56
N VAL A 58 -6.61 1.93 3.35
CA VAL A 58 -7.11 3.29 3.07
C VAL A 58 -8.26 3.24 2.07
N ASP A 59 -9.16 4.22 2.12
CA ASP A 59 -10.20 4.41 1.10
C ASP A 59 -9.76 5.44 0.04
N TYR A 60 -10.66 5.75 -0.91
CA TYR A 60 -10.39 6.78 -1.92
C TYR A 60 -10.21 8.18 -1.34
N THR A 61 -10.85 8.52 -0.22
CA THR A 61 -10.67 9.83 0.43
C THR A 61 -9.25 9.95 0.96
N ASP A 62 -8.74 8.89 1.58
CA ASP A 62 -7.38 8.83 2.09
C ASP A 62 -6.35 8.78 0.96
N PHE A 63 -6.64 8.12 -0.18
CA PHE A 63 -5.80 8.24 -1.37
C PHE A 63 -5.69 9.70 -1.82
N VAL A 64 -6.80 10.43 -1.97
CA VAL A 64 -6.75 11.86 -2.33
C VAL A 64 -5.93 12.66 -1.31
N ARG A 65 -6.07 12.38 -0.01
CA ARG A 65 -5.26 13.03 1.04
C ARG A 65 -3.78 12.71 0.92
N LEU A 66 -3.41 11.46 0.60
CA LEU A 66 -2.02 11.07 0.35
C LEU A 66 -1.42 11.83 -0.82
N ALA A 67 -2.17 11.98 -1.93
CA ALA A 67 -1.73 12.74 -3.09
C ALA A 67 -1.56 14.23 -2.79
N VAL A 68 -2.38 14.81 -1.90
CA VAL A 68 -2.20 16.20 -1.43
C VAL A 68 -1.00 16.33 -0.50
N LYS A 69 -0.77 15.34 0.38
CA LYS A 69 0.31 15.34 1.37
C LYS A 69 1.69 15.21 0.73
N HIS A 70 1.82 14.42 -0.34
CA HIS A 70 3.09 14.13 -1.02
C HIS A 70 3.16 14.92 -2.34
N PRO A 71 4.03 15.94 -2.48
CA PRO A 71 4.03 16.86 -3.63
C PRO A 71 4.31 16.24 -5.00
N SER A 72 4.88 15.04 -5.03
CA SER A 72 5.23 14.33 -6.26
C SER A 72 4.84 12.85 -6.14
N GLN A 73 4.38 12.28 -7.25
CA GLN A 73 4.03 10.88 -7.38
C GLN A 73 4.92 10.21 -8.43
N MET A 74 5.36 8.98 -8.13
CA MET A 74 5.89 8.05 -9.13
C MET A 74 4.86 6.93 -9.31
N ALA A 75 4.19 6.91 -10.46
CA ALA A 75 3.22 5.87 -10.80
C ALA A 75 3.93 4.71 -11.54
N TRP A 76 3.64 3.47 -11.13
CA TRP A 76 4.17 2.24 -11.71
C TRP A 76 3.02 1.36 -12.21
#